data_AF-A0A6N2TNC7-F1
#
_entry.id   AF-A0A6N2TNC7-F1
#
_cell.length_a   1.000
_cell.length_b   1.000
_cell.length_c   1.000
_cell.angle_alpha   90.00
_cell.angle_beta   90.00
_cell.angle_gamma   90.00
#
_symmetry.space_group_name_H-M   'P 1'
#
loop_
_entity.id
_entity.type
_entity.pdbx_description
1 polymer ?
#
loop_
_entity_poly.entity_id
_entity_poly.type
_entity_poly.pdbx_seq_one_letter_code
_entity_poly.pdbx_strand_id
1 'polypeptide(L)'
;MAKRPQPAPGAIYECDRLAHPLFLAIRLYANRLEVDMGTTYLHRYKKTEAYKVSDLQGVTIKKRTVTWKYSALRSLPLEFKKAEDAQEFYNAVNSL
;
A
#
# COMPACT_ATOMS: atom_id res chain seq x y z
N MET A 1 11.25 6.18 -22.42
CA MET A 1 10.56 6.83 -21.27
C MET A 1 9.48 5.86 -20.80
N ALA A 2 9.65 5.20 -19.65
CA ALA A 2 8.61 4.32 -19.12
C ALA A 2 7.38 5.19 -18.83
N LYS A 3 6.26 4.94 -19.52
CA LYS A 3 4.97 5.51 -19.14
C LYS A 3 4.80 5.20 -17.66
N ARG A 4 4.76 6.23 -16.81
CA ARG A 4 4.19 6.05 -15.46
C ARG A 4 2.87 5.31 -15.71
N PRO A 5 2.60 4.16 -15.07
CA PRO A 5 1.23 3.67 -15.07
C PRO A 5 0.40 4.86 -14.58
N GLN A 6 -0.42 5.42 -15.46
CA GLN A 6 -1.41 6.41 -15.05
C GLN A 6 -2.19 5.72 -13.94
N PRO A 7 -2.35 6.33 -12.75
CA PRO A 7 -3.13 5.73 -11.69
C PRO A 7 -4.49 5.38 -12.30
N ALA A 8 -4.87 4.11 -12.24
CA ALA A 8 -6.13 3.68 -12.81
C ALA A 8 -7.24 4.48 -12.10
N PRO A 9 -8.16 5.15 -12.82
CA PRO A 9 -9.27 5.83 -12.15
C PRO A 9 -10.08 4.81 -11.33
N GLY A 10 -10.32 5.09 -10.05
CA GLY A 10 -11.09 4.22 -9.15
C GLY A 10 -10.35 3.68 -7.91
N ALA A 11 -9.30 4.35 -7.43
CA ALA A 11 -8.73 4.04 -6.12
C ALA A 11 -9.74 4.44 -5.02
N ILE A 12 -10.03 3.51 -4.12
CA ILE A 12 -10.90 3.70 -2.94
C ILE A 12 -10.14 4.46 -1.85
N TYR A 13 -8.82 4.31 -1.82
CA TYR A 13 -7.93 5.03 -0.92
C TYR A 13 -6.57 5.28 -1.58
N GLU A 14 -6.00 6.47 -1.36
CA GLU A 14 -4.64 6.82 -1.79
C GLU A 14 -3.91 7.54 -0.67
N CYS A 15 -2.65 7.17 -0.42
CA CYS A 15 -1.80 7.85 0.56
C CYS A 15 -0.33 7.82 0.14
N ASP A 16 0.30 8.99 0.15
CA ASP A 16 1.74 9.19 -0.11
C ASP A 16 2.55 9.49 1.18
N ARG A 17 1.87 9.49 2.33
CA ARG A 17 2.44 9.86 3.64
C ARG A 17 2.88 8.63 4.43
N LEU A 18 3.67 7.78 3.80
CA LEU A 18 4.24 6.60 4.45
C LEU A 18 5.49 7.01 5.25
N ALA A 19 5.71 6.35 6.38
CA ALA A 19 6.86 6.59 7.24
C ALA A 19 8.12 5.93 6.68
N HIS A 20 7.96 4.85 5.92
CA HIS A 20 9.07 4.09 5.38
C HIS A 20 9.72 4.81 4.17
N PRO A 21 11.04 5.06 4.16
CA PRO A 21 11.70 5.86 3.12
C PRO A 21 11.66 5.22 1.73
N LEU A 22 11.50 3.89 1.65
CA LEU A 22 11.34 3.18 0.39
C LEU A 22 9.89 3.14 -0.10
N PHE A 23 8.89 3.45 0.73
CA PHE A 23 7.50 3.46 0.29
C PHE A 23 7.10 4.88 -0.07
N LEU A 24 6.75 5.08 -1.33
CA LEU A 24 6.45 6.40 -1.90
C LEU A 24 4.97 6.70 -1.85
N ALA A 25 4.12 5.71 -2.17
CA ALA A 25 2.67 5.84 -2.11
C ALA A 25 2.01 4.46 -2.05
N ILE A 26 0.77 4.42 -1.55
CA ILE A 26 -0.13 3.29 -1.69
C ILE A 26 -1.43 3.72 -2.33
N ARG A 27 -2.03 2.81 -3.11
CA ARG A 27 -3.36 2.96 -3.70
C ARG A 27 -4.15 1.67 -3.50
N LEU A 28 -5.28 1.77 -2.83
CA LEU A 28 -6.20 0.65 -2.65
C LEU A 28 -7.30 0.71 -3.70
N TYR A 29 -7.54 -0.40 -4.36
CA TYR A 29 -8.65 -0.61 -5.29
C TYR A 29 -9.49 -1.79 -4.81
N ALA A 30 -10.69 -1.93 -5.37
CA ALA A 30 -11.60 -3.02 -5.02
C ALA A 30 -10.97 -4.42 -5.20
N ASN A 31 -10.04 -4.58 -6.15
CA ASN A 31 -9.44 -5.86 -6.49
C ASN A 31 -7.95 -5.99 -6.14
N ARG A 32 -7.26 -4.90 -5.79
CA ARG A 32 -5.81 -4.92 -5.52
C ARG A 32 -5.36 -3.75 -4.66
N LEU A 33 -4.25 -3.94 -3.97
CA LEU A 33 -3.44 -2.91 -3.35
C LEU A 33 -2.20 -2.69 -4.22
N GLU A 34 -1.97 -1.45 -4.64
CA GLU A 34 -0.73 -1.03 -5.28
C GLU A 34 0.17 -0.29 -4.28
N VAL A 35 1.45 -0.64 -4.25
CA VAL A 35 2.46 -0.01 -3.40
C VAL A 35 3.61 0.45 -4.27
N ASP A 36 3.79 1.77 -4.35
CA ASP A 36 4.91 2.39 -5.05
C ASP A 36 6.14 2.36 -4.14
N MET A 37 7.17 1.63 -4.56
CA MET A 37 8.44 1.52 -3.88
C MET A 37 9.54 2.27 -4.64
N GLY A 38 10.34 3.05 -3.92
CA GLY A 38 11.59 3.62 -4.40
C GLY A 38 12.75 2.64 -4.22
N THR A 39 13.66 2.57 -5.19
CA THR A 39 14.92 1.82 -5.04
C THR A 39 16.04 2.72 -4.52
N THR A 40 16.83 2.21 -3.56
CA THR A 40 17.97 2.93 -2.96
C THR A 40 19.08 3.24 -3.98
N TYR A 41 19.25 2.39 -5.00
CA TYR A 41 20.16 2.66 -6.11
C TYR A 41 19.52 3.70 -7.06
N LEU A 42 20.04 4.93 -7.02
CA LEU A 42 19.81 6.04 -7.96
C LEU A 42 18.49 6.83 -7.89
N HIS A 43 17.54 6.57 -6.98
CA HIS A 43 16.27 7.34 -6.86
C HIS A 43 15.45 7.48 -8.17
N ARG A 44 15.82 6.77 -9.23
CA ARG A 44 15.26 6.90 -10.59
C ARG A 44 14.27 5.80 -10.93
N TYR A 45 14.31 4.69 -10.22
CA TYR A 45 13.41 3.56 -10.45
C TYR A 45 12.32 3.54 -9.37
N LYS A 46 11.08 3.76 -9.82
CA LYS A 46 9.87 3.48 -9.05
C LYS A 46 9.39 2.09 -9.49
N LYS A 47 9.26 1.17 -8.54
CA LYS A 47 8.61 -0.12 -8.75
C LYS A 47 7.24 -0.06 -8.09
N THR A 48 6.19 -0.30 -8.85
CA THR A 48 4.85 -0.50 -8.28
C THR A 48 4.64 -1.99 -8.09
N GLU A 49 4.46 -2.41 -6.85
CA GLU A 49 4.04 -3.78 -6.54
C GLU A 49 2.53 -3.83 -6.37
N ALA A 50 1.87 -4.81 -6.99
CA ALA A 50 0.43 -5.00 -6.89
C ALA A 50 0.13 -6.31 -6.16
N TYR A 51 -0.67 -6.21 -5.11
CA TYR A 51 -1.14 -7.31 -4.28
C TYR A 51 -2.63 -7.49 -4.50
N LYS A 52 -3.09 -8.66 -4.93
CA LYS A 52 -4.53 -8.87 -5.15
C LYS A 52 -5.27 -8.92 -3.81
N VAL A 53 -6.45 -8.31 -3.77
CA VAL A 53 -7.36 -8.40 -2.60
C VAL A 53 -7.84 -9.83 -2.40
N SER A 54 -8.00 -10.62 -3.49
CA SER A 54 -8.33 -12.04 -3.40
C SER A 54 -7.33 -12.87 -2.60
N ASP A 55 -6.08 -12.41 -2.52
CA ASP A 55 -5.00 -13.11 -1.82
C ASP A 55 -4.88 -12.63 -0.36
N LEU A 56 -5.69 -11.65 0.06
CA LEU A 56 -5.71 -11.14 1.42
C LEU A 56 -6.30 -12.19 2.37
N GLN A 57 -5.45 -12.70 3.26
CA GLN A 57 -5.88 -13.59 4.36
C GLN A 57 -6.33 -12.81 5.59
N GLY A 58 -5.88 -11.56 5.74
CA GLY A 58 -6.33 -10.68 6.81
C GLY A 58 -5.53 -9.40 6.91
N VAL A 59 -6.11 -8.41 7.57
CA VAL A 59 -5.48 -7.12 7.84
C VAL A 59 -5.50 -6.85 9.34
N THR A 60 -4.38 -6.36 9.87
CA THR A 60 -4.28 -5.97 11.29
C THR A 60 -3.67 -4.59 11.41
N ILE A 61 -4.18 -3.76 12.31
CA ILE A 61 -3.62 -2.45 12.61
C ILE A 61 -2.96 -2.44 13.99
N LYS A 62 -1.79 -1.80 14.10
CA LYS A 62 -1.10 -1.52 15.36
C LYS A 62 -0.57 -0.09 15.32
N LYS A 63 -1.23 0.82 16.05
CA LYS A 63 -0.93 2.26 16.03
C LYS A 63 -0.96 2.80 14.58
N ARG A 64 0.19 3.21 14.05
CA ARG A 64 0.35 3.76 12.70
C ARG A 64 0.73 2.73 11.63
N THR A 65 0.76 1.45 11.98
CA THR A 65 1.21 0.39 11.08
C THR A 65 0.06 -0.55 10.76
N VAL A 66 -0.24 -0.70 9.48
CA VAL A 66 -1.20 -1.68 8.98
C VAL A 66 -0.45 -2.84 8.34
N THR A 67 -0.70 -4.05 8.81
CA THR A 67 -0.09 -5.27 8.27
C THR A 67 -1.07 -5.97 7.36
N TRP A 68 -0.72 -6.02 6.07
CA TRP A 68 -1.46 -6.73 5.04
C TRP A 68 -0.94 -8.17 4.94
N LYS A 69 -1.74 -9.16 5.33
CA LYS A 69 -1.35 -10.57 5.30
C LYS A 69 -1.88 -11.21 4.02
N TYR A 70 -0.99 -11.53 3.08
CA TYR A 70 -1.37 -12.16 1.81
C TYR A 70 -0.96 -13.63 1.73
N SER A 71 -0.24 -14.14 2.73
CA SER A 71 -0.09 -15.58 2.95
C SER A 71 0.23 -15.86 4.42
N ALA A 72 0.15 -17.13 4.82
CA ALA A 72 0.51 -17.57 6.17
C ALA A 72 1.95 -17.21 6.57
N LEU A 73 2.85 -17.06 5.58
CA LEU A 73 4.27 -16.78 5.77
C LEU A 73 4.69 -15.39 5.31
N ARG A 74 3.82 -14.66 4.60
CA ARG A 74 4.17 -13.37 4.00
C ARG A 74 3.16 -12.30 4.37
N SER A 75 3.70 -11.22 4.90
CA SER A 75 2.96 -10.02 5.27
C SER A 75 3.69 -8.78 4.79
N LEU A 76 2.93 -7.76 4.41
CA LEU A 76 3.43 -6.46 4.04
C LEU A 76 3.08 -5.44 5.14
N PRO A 77 4.05 -5.00 5.96
CA PRO A 77 3.82 -3.93 6.92
C PRO A 77 3.85 -2.57 6.22
N LEU A 78 2.73 -1.84 6.27
CA LEU A 78 2.58 -0.48 5.78
C LEU A 78 2.60 0.47 6.97
N GLU A 79 3.69 1.19 7.14
CA GLU A 79 3.83 2.18 8.20
C GLU A 79 3.47 3.58 7.69
N PHE A 80 2.47 4.19 8.29
CA PHE A 80 1.99 5.53 7.97
C PHE A 80 2.67 6.56 8.88
N LYS A 81 2.78 7.81 8.43
CA LYS A 81 3.30 8.90 9.26
C LYS A 81 2.34 9.24 10.40
N LYS A 82 1.04 9.16 10.16
CA LYS A 82 -0.04 9.47 11.09
C LYS A 82 -0.86 8.22 11.43
N ALA A 83 -1.41 8.18 12.64
CA ALA A 83 -2.25 7.06 13.07
C ALA A 83 -3.64 7.12 12.43
N GLU A 84 -4.12 8.33 12.15
CA GLU A 84 -5.40 8.59 11.48
C GLU A 84 -5.38 7.99 10.07
N ASP A 85 -4.32 8.25 9.29
CA ASP A 85 -4.15 7.70 7.93
C ASP A 85 -4.14 6.16 7.95
N ALA A 86 -3.47 5.56 8.94
CA ALA A 86 -3.46 4.11 9.11
C ALA A 86 -4.85 3.55 9.43
N GLN A 87 -5.61 4.23 10.28
CA GLN A 87 -6.96 3.82 10.66
C GLN A 87 -7.93 3.95 9.48
N GLU A 88 -7.86 5.04 8.70
CA GLU A 88 -8.64 5.22 7.48
C GLU A 88 -8.35 4.11 6.47
N PHE A 89 -7.08 3.79 6.23
CA PHE A 89 -6.71 2.68 5.35
C PHE A 89 -7.27 1.36 5.86
N TYR A 90 -7.12 1.05 7.15
CA TYR A 90 -7.66 -0.18 7.74
C TYR A 90 -9.18 -0.29 7.56
N ASN A 91 -9.91 0.80 7.79
CA ASN A 91 -11.36 0.85 7.59
C ASN A 91 -11.73 0.67 6.11
N ALA A 92 -10.98 1.27 5.19
CA ALA A 92 -11.19 1.11 3.75
C ALA A 92 -11.01 -0.35 3.32
N VAL A 93 -10.00 -1.05 3.85
CA VAL A 93 -9.76 -2.48 3.55
C VAL A 93 -10.89 -3.36 4.09
N ASN A 94 -11.39 -3.09 5.30
CA ASN A 94 -12.51 -3.85 5.87
C ASN A 94 -13.87 -3.55 5.23
N SER A 95 -13.95 -2.52 4.39
CA SER A 95 -15.16 -2.16 3.66
C SER A 95 -15.21 -2.77 2.25
N LEU A 96 -14.18 -3.55 1.87
CA LEU A 96 -14.10 -4.32 0.62
C LEU A 96 -14.80 -5.68 0.75
#